data_AF-A0A0T2KVJ4-F1
#
_entry.id   AF-A0A0T2KVJ4-F1
#
_cell.length_a   1.000
_cell.length_b   1.000
_cell.length_c   1.000
_cell.angle_alpha   90.00
_cell.angle_beta   90.00
_cell.angle_gamma   90.00
#
_symmetry.space_group_name_H-M   'P 1'
#
loop_
_entity.id
_entity.type
_entity.pdbx_description
1 polymer ?
#
loop_
_entity_poly.entity_id
_entity_poly.type
_entity_poly.pdbx_seq_one_letter_code
_entity_poly.pdbx_strand_id
1 'polypeptide(L)'
;MTRVWLTCWEWECCGEAFAVGDEIDFGIASRITDAYLADMLGPELVATVDAIESHHEEEFPDRVRGRVLAVQAVTREVIERRSLRRPGHGAPPDAVMPGDGEDWPVIGRELGNGVFVGTQPSRYIIEIGPVPDTAALVPVEGVRLPSAERDAALPAAAEQPDEPPPQRRARSFAGWLVDVEEVSG
;
A
#
# COMPACT_ATOMS: atom_id res chain seq x y z
N MET A 1 -5.74 -25.90 -1.19
CA MET A 1 -5.09 -24.69 -0.64
C MET A 1 -5.08 -23.67 -1.75
N THR A 2 -5.47 -22.45 -1.43
CA THR A 2 -5.53 -21.34 -2.39
C THR A 2 -4.76 -20.18 -1.81
N ARG A 3 -3.78 -19.67 -2.57
CA ARG A 3 -2.97 -18.52 -2.18
C ARG A 3 -3.58 -17.24 -2.72
N VAL A 4 -4.00 -16.38 -1.80
CA VAL A 4 -4.71 -15.13 -2.09
C VAL A 4 -3.78 -13.95 -1.88
N TRP A 5 -3.73 -13.04 -2.85
CA TRP A 5 -3.07 -11.75 -2.73
C TRP A 5 -4.01 -10.71 -2.13
N LEU A 6 -3.54 -10.03 -1.07
CA LEU A 6 -4.22 -8.93 -0.40
C LEU A 6 -3.41 -7.64 -0.56
N THR A 7 -4.00 -6.59 -1.13
CA THR A 7 -3.30 -5.32 -1.31
C THR A 7 -3.15 -4.59 0.02
N CYS A 8 -2.01 -3.93 0.27
CA CYS A 8 -1.85 -3.15 1.51
C CYS A 8 -2.87 -2.01 1.62
N TRP A 9 -3.18 -1.35 0.50
CA TRP A 9 -4.02 -0.15 0.48
C TRP A 9 -5.47 -0.44 0.90
N GLU A 10 -6.09 -1.48 0.37
CA GLU A 10 -7.47 -1.83 0.70
C GLU A 10 -7.60 -2.27 2.17
N TRP A 11 -6.65 -3.08 2.61
CA TRP A 11 -6.66 -3.65 3.95
C TRP A 11 -6.29 -2.63 5.04
N GLU A 12 -5.36 -1.71 4.79
CA GLU A 12 -5.06 -0.61 5.71
C GLU A 12 -6.23 0.37 5.85
N CYS A 13 -7.01 0.56 4.79
CA CYS A 13 -8.16 1.47 4.79
C CYS A 13 -9.34 0.89 5.58
N CYS A 14 -9.79 -0.32 5.23
CA CYS A 14 -11.04 -0.89 5.77
C CYS A 14 -10.94 -2.37 6.18
N GLY A 15 -9.82 -3.05 5.90
CA GLY A 15 -9.64 -4.47 6.20
C GLY A 15 -9.72 -4.79 7.70
N GLU A 16 -10.50 -5.81 8.03
CA GLU A 16 -10.59 -6.37 9.38
C GLU A 16 -9.34 -7.19 9.72
N ALA A 17 -8.84 -7.08 10.95
CA ALA A 17 -7.67 -7.86 11.35
C ALA A 17 -8.02 -9.35 11.51
N PHE A 18 -7.12 -10.24 11.08
CA PHE A 18 -7.24 -11.68 11.28
C PHE A 18 -5.86 -12.32 11.45
N ALA A 19 -5.84 -13.51 12.05
CA ALA A 19 -4.66 -14.30 12.35
C ALA A 19 -4.63 -15.64 11.59
N VAL A 20 -3.46 -16.28 11.58
CA VAL A 20 -3.34 -17.69 11.20
C VAL A 20 -4.24 -18.54 12.09
N GLY A 21 -5.05 -19.41 11.47
CA GLY A 21 -6.03 -20.25 12.13
C GLY A 21 -7.44 -19.68 12.17
N ASP A 22 -7.64 -18.42 11.78
CA ASP A 22 -8.98 -17.84 11.66
C ASP A 22 -9.70 -18.38 10.41
N GLU A 23 -11.03 -18.36 10.46
CA GLU A 23 -11.88 -18.62 9.29
C GLU A 23 -12.13 -17.30 8.55
N ILE A 24 -11.99 -17.32 7.23
CA ILE A 24 -12.18 -16.16 6.36
C ILE A 24 -13.20 -16.45 5.27
N ASP A 25 -13.72 -15.37 4.68
CA ASP A 25 -14.53 -15.39 3.48
C ASP A 25 -14.11 -14.18 2.62
N PHE A 26 -13.25 -14.38 1.64
CA PHE A 26 -12.72 -13.30 0.80
C PHE A 26 -13.50 -13.15 -0.50
N GLY A 27 -13.81 -11.90 -0.88
CA GLY A 27 -14.29 -11.53 -2.21
C GLY A 27 -13.16 -11.52 -3.24
N ILE A 28 -13.27 -12.37 -4.26
CA ILE A 28 -12.21 -12.50 -5.28
C ILE A 28 -12.51 -11.62 -6.48
N ALA A 29 -11.70 -10.59 -6.66
CA ALA A 29 -11.78 -9.71 -7.83
C ALA A 29 -11.33 -10.41 -9.11
N SER A 30 -10.30 -11.25 -9.02
CA SER A 30 -9.75 -11.97 -10.17
C SER A 30 -9.00 -13.23 -9.76
N ARG A 31 -9.08 -14.29 -10.57
CA ARG A 31 -8.20 -15.47 -10.53
C ARG A 31 -7.08 -15.43 -11.56
N ILE A 32 -6.99 -14.32 -12.30
CA ILE A 32 -5.97 -14.07 -13.32
C ILE A 32 -5.11 -12.92 -12.83
N THR A 33 -3.82 -13.15 -12.75
CA THR A 33 -2.84 -12.12 -12.38
C THR A 33 -2.61 -11.16 -13.54
N ASP A 34 -2.46 -9.87 -13.22
CA ASP A 34 -2.21 -8.83 -14.20
C ASP A 34 -0.71 -8.47 -14.31
N ALA A 35 -0.37 -7.68 -15.32
CA ALA A 35 1.00 -7.25 -15.55
C ALA A 35 1.57 -6.39 -14.41
N TYR A 36 0.73 -5.61 -13.73
CA TYR A 36 1.18 -4.76 -12.63
C TYR A 36 1.58 -5.60 -11.40
N LEU A 37 0.81 -6.65 -11.09
CA LEU A 37 1.14 -7.59 -10.03
C LEU A 37 2.38 -8.41 -10.40
N ALA A 38 2.53 -8.80 -11.66
CA ALA A 38 3.74 -9.49 -12.14
C ALA A 38 5.00 -8.61 -12.03
N ASP A 39 4.92 -7.33 -12.40
CA ASP A 39 6.01 -6.36 -12.23
C ASP A 39 6.35 -6.13 -10.75
N MET A 40 5.35 -6.24 -9.87
CA MET A 40 5.50 -6.06 -8.43
C MET A 40 6.15 -7.25 -7.74
N LEU A 41 5.66 -8.47 -8.01
CA LEU A 41 6.06 -9.68 -7.30
C LEU A 41 7.20 -10.42 -8.00
N GLY A 42 7.42 -10.17 -9.29
CA GLY A 42 8.25 -10.99 -10.15
C GLY A 42 7.51 -12.25 -10.63
N PRO A 43 7.97 -12.85 -11.74
CA PRO A 43 7.28 -13.92 -12.44
C PRO A 43 7.18 -15.21 -11.62
N GLU A 44 8.17 -15.51 -10.78
CA GLU A 44 8.17 -16.73 -9.96
C GLU A 44 7.12 -16.65 -8.85
N LEU A 45 7.05 -15.53 -8.14
CA LEU A 45 6.14 -15.37 -7.02
C LEU A 45 4.69 -15.17 -7.50
N VAL A 46 4.47 -14.38 -8.55
CA VAL A 46 3.12 -14.16 -9.11
C VAL A 46 2.50 -15.45 -9.64
N ALA A 47 3.32 -16.40 -10.13
CA ALA A 47 2.86 -17.71 -10.57
C ALA A 47 2.31 -18.58 -9.43
N THR A 48 2.58 -18.21 -8.17
CA THR A 48 2.01 -18.89 -6.99
C THR A 48 0.69 -18.29 -6.52
N VAL A 49 0.24 -17.18 -7.12
CA VAL A 49 -0.99 -16.48 -6.72
C VAL A 49 -2.16 -17.09 -7.47
N ASP A 50 -3.11 -17.66 -6.72
CA ASP A 50 -4.30 -18.31 -7.27
C ASP A 50 -5.49 -17.34 -7.37
N ALA A 51 -5.51 -16.31 -6.53
CA ALA A 51 -6.59 -15.34 -6.45
C ALA A 51 -6.09 -13.98 -5.97
N ILE A 52 -6.76 -12.93 -6.45
CA ILE A 52 -6.58 -11.54 -6.01
C ILE A 52 -7.89 -11.13 -5.33
N GLU A 53 -7.77 -10.79 -4.05
CA GLU A 53 -8.87 -10.25 -3.28
C GLU A 53 -9.05 -8.77 -3.62
N SER A 54 -10.28 -8.30 -3.51
CA SER A 54 -10.56 -6.88 -3.34
C SER A 54 -11.51 -6.72 -2.17
N HIS A 55 -11.17 -5.79 -1.29
CA HIS A 55 -11.90 -5.56 -0.07
C HIS A 55 -13.27 -4.89 -0.30
N HIS A 56 -13.60 -4.51 -1.54
CA HIS A 56 -14.99 -4.25 -1.96
C HIS A 56 -15.70 -5.57 -2.24
N GLU A 57 -15.70 -6.44 -1.24
CA GLU A 57 -15.97 -7.85 -1.39
C GLU A 57 -17.41 -8.16 -1.83
N GLU A 58 -18.36 -7.24 -1.57
CA GLU A 58 -19.77 -7.37 -1.96
C GLU A 58 -19.99 -7.21 -3.47
N GLU A 59 -19.02 -6.62 -4.17
CA GLU A 59 -19.07 -6.44 -5.62
C GLU A 59 -18.75 -7.74 -6.37
N PHE A 60 -18.12 -8.71 -5.69
CA PHE A 60 -17.56 -9.91 -6.33
C PHE A 60 -18.26 -11.19 -5.88
N PRO A 61 -18.91 -11.93 -6.81
CA PRO A 61 -19.62 -13.16 -6.48
C PRO A 61 -18.69 -14.35 -6.25
N ASP A 62 -17.44 -14.28 -6.72
CA ASP A 62 -16.44 -15.33 -6.50
C ASP A 62 -15.84 -15.18 -5.09
N ARG A 63 -15.66 -16.31 -4.40
CA ARG A 63 -15.28 -16.35 -2.99
C ARG A 63 -14.21 -17.39 -2.73
N VAL A 64 -13.32 -17.10 -1.79
CA VAL A 64 -12.43 -18.07 -1.16
C VAL A 64 -12.79 -18.14 0.31
N ARG A 65 -13.26 -19.30 0.77
CA ARG A 65 -13.76 -19.53 2.12
C ARG A 65 -13.01 -20.63 2.82
N GLY A 66 -12.55 -20.37 4.03
CA GLY A 66 -12.01 -21.40 4.90
C GLY A 66 -10.93 -20.88 5.82
N ARG A 67 -10.02 -21.78 6.22
CA ARG A 67 -9.09 -21.52 7.31
C ARG A 67 -7.77 -20.94 6.81
N VAL A 68 -7.31 -19.87 7.45
CA VAL A 68 -5.99 -19.29 7.19
C VAL A 68 -4.90 -20.24 7.70
N LEU A 69 -4.06 -20.73 6.79
CA LEU A 69 -2.93 -21.61 7.10
C LEU A 69 -1.62 -20.85 7.31
N ALA A 70 -1.41 -19.78 6.54
CA ALA A 70 -0.20 -18.97 6.62
C ALA A 70 -0.46 -17.55 6.11
N VAL A 71 0.26 -16.60 6.68
CA VAL A 71 0.29 -15.21 6.21
C VAL A 71 1.74 -14.80 5.99
N GLN A 72 2.03 -14.27 4.81
CA GLN A 72 3.34 -13.75 4.43
C GLN A 72 3.21 -12.25 4.11
N ALA A 73 3.91 -11.41 4.85
CA ALA A 73 4.07 -10.01 4.49
C ALA A 73 5.01 -9.92 3.28
N VAL A 74 4.59 -9.20 2.25
CA VAL A 74 5.39 -9.00 1.03
C VAL A 74 6.02 -7.63 1.06
N THR A 75 7.34 -7.60 0.97
CA THR A 75 8.13 -6.38 0.79
C THR A 75 8.86 -6.42 -0.54
N ARG A 76 9.12 -5.27 -1.13
CA ARG A 76 9.89 -5.14 -2.38
C ARG A 76 10.82 -3.97 -2.30
N GLU A 77 11.85 -3.95 -3.14
CA GLU A 77 12.57 -2.71 -3.36
C GLU A 77 11.87 -1.82 -4.38
N VAL A 78 11.96 -0.53 -4.12
CA VAL A 78 11.42 0.52 -4.95
C VAL A 78 12.47 1.60 -5.13
N ILE A 79 12.35 2.31 -6.25
CA ILE A 79 13.05 3.56 -6.48
C ILE A 79 12.09 4.68 -6.14
N GLU A 80 12.39 5.40 -5.07
CA GLU A 80 11.69 6.64 -4.73
C GLU A 80 12.38 7.79 -5.46
N ARG A 81 11.62 8.51 -6.29
CA ARG A 81 12.06 9.74 -6.94
C ARG A 81 11.32 10.91 -6.33
N ARG A 82 12.07 11.90 -5.88
CA ARG A 82 11.52 13.13 -5.32
C ARG A 82 11.56 14.22 -6.37
N SER A 83 10.41 14.83 -6.63
CA SER A 83 10.27 15.96 -7.56
C SER A 83 9.56 17.11 -6.86
N LEU A 84 9.81 18.35 -7.29
CA LEU A 84 9.07 19.49 -6.75
C LEU A 84 7.60 19.36 -7.14
N ARG A 85 6.71 19.49 -6.14
CA ARG A 85 5.29 19.66 -6.40
C ARG A 85 5.10 20.95 -7.20
N ARG A 86 4.25 20.90 -8.22
CA ARG A 86 3.89 22.06 -9.06
C ARG A 86 2.50 21.86 -9.66
N PRO A 87 1.86 22.91 -10.20
CA PRO A 87 0.57 22.76 -10.87
C PRO A 87 0.65 21.72 -11.99
N GLY A 88 -0.30 20.77 -11.98
CA GLY A 88 -0.30 19.62 -12.90
C GLY A 88 0.66 18.49 -12.52
N HIS A 89 1.43 18.64 -11.45
CA HIS A 89 2.35 17.61 -10.92
C HIS A 89 2.27 17.57 -9.40
N GLY A 90 1.24 16.89 -8.90
CA GLY A 90 0.95 16.79 -7.48
C GLY A 90 0.15 17.95 -6.89
N ALA A 91 -0.04 19.05 -7.61
CA ALA A 91 -1.03 20.07 -7.28
C ALA A 91 -2.06 20.21 -8.42
N PRO A 92 -3.28 20.70 -8.13
CA PRO A 92 -4.25 21.04 -9.17
C PRO A 92 -3.62 21.92 -10.27
N PRO A 93 -3.99 21.75 -11.55
CA PRO A 93 -3.40 22.49 -12.67
C PRO A 93 -3.51 24.01 -12.57
N ASP A 94 -4.50 24.51 -11.83
CA ASP A 94 -4.80 25.92 -11.61
C ASP A 94 -4.20 26.48 -10.30
N ALA A 95 -3.46 25.66 -9.54
CA ALA A 95 -2.85 26.09 -8.29
C ALA A 95 -1.76 27.16 -8.53
N VAL A 96 -1.63 28.11 -7.60
CA VAL A 96 -0.54 29.08 -7.60
C VAL A 96 0.66 28.49 -6.85
N MET A 97 1.85 28.58 -7.44
CA MET A 97 3.07 28.14 -6.78
C MET A 97 3.41 29.06 -5.60
N PRO A 98 3.65 28.51 -4.39
CA PRO A 98 4.26 29.28 -3.30
C PRO A 98 5.64 29.81 -3.69
N GLY A 99 6.11 30.83 -2.98
CA GLY A 99 7.48 31.34 -3.15
C GLY A 99 8.53 30.27 -2.84
N ASP A 100 9.75 30.47 -3.30
CA ASP A 100 10.86 29.54 -3.02
C ASP A 100 11.08 29.38 -1.52
N GLY A 101 10.96 28.14 -1.03
CA GLY A 101 11.10 27.84 0.40
C GLY A 101 9.83 28.05 1.22
N GLU A 102 8.75 28.52 0.60
CA GLU A 102 7.44 28.59 1.24
C GLU A 102 6.69 27.27 1.13
N ASP A 103 5.87 27.00 2.14
CA ASP A 103 5.02 25.83 2.18
C ASP A 103 3.81 25.95 1.24
N TRP A 104 3.29 24.80 0.81
CA TRP A 104 2.02 24.77 0.09
C TRP A 104 0.85 25.20 0.99
N PRO A 105 -0.10 25.99 0.46
CA PRO A 105 -1.28 26.37 1.22
C PRO A 105 -2.07 25.15 1.67
N VAL A 106 -2.63 25.23 2.88
CA VAL A 106 -3.48 24.18 3.45
C VAL A 106 -4.69 23.96 2.54
N ILE A 107 -4.89 22.70 2.13
CA ILE A 107 -6.08 22.31 1.37
C ILE A 107 -7.14 21.88 2.38
N GLY A 108 -8.22 22.63 2.49
CA GLY A 108 -9.25 22.37 3.49
C GLY A 108 -10.29 23.47 3.65
N ARG A 109 -11.08 23.39 4.72
CA ARG A 109 -12.12 24.37 5.04
C ARG A 109 -11.67 25.24 6.22
N GLU A 110 -11.80 26.55 6.06
CA GLU A 110 -11.67 27.49 7.18
C GLU A 110 -12.93 27.40 8.06
N LEU A 111 -12.72 27.19 9.37
CA LEU A 111 -13.79 27.12 10.37
C LEU A 111 -14.03 28.47 11.09
N GLY A 112 -13.26 29.51 10.72
CA GLY A 112 -13.26 30.84 11.34
C GLY A 112 -12.15 31.02 12.38
N ASN A 113 -11.85 32.28 12.73
CA ASN A 113 -10.78 32.66 13.68
C ASN A 113 -9.38 32.13 13.34
N GLY A 114 -9.08 31.91 12.04
CA GLY A 114 -7.80 31.36 11.60
C GLY A 114 -7.62 29.85 11.83
N VAL A 115 -8.70 29.13 12.19
CA VAL A 115 -8.68 27.67 12.35
C VAL A 115 -9.02 27.01 11.02
N PHE A 116 -8.12 26.13 10.56
CA PHE A 116 -8.30 25.34 9.35
C PHE A 116 -8.43 23.86 9.70
N VAL A 117 -9.38 23.18 9.06
CA VAL A 117 -9.39 21.72 8.98
C VAL A 117 -8.98 21.36 7.56
N GLY A 118 -7.82 20.74 7.44
CA GLY A 118 -7.22 20.40 6.15
C GLY A 118 -5.86 19.75 6.31
N THR A 119 -5.28 19.36 5.20
CA THR A 119 -3.91 18.83 5.14
C THR A 119 -3.02 19.84 4.44
N GLN A 120 -1.87 20.10 5.04
CA GLN A 120 -0.81 20.87 4.40
C GLN A 120 -0.03 19.92 3.49
N PRO A 121 -0.02 20.15 2.17
CA PRO A 121 0.69 19.26 1.27
C PRO A 121 2.20 19.43 1.40
N SER A 122 2.95 18.34 1.24
CA SER A 122 4.40 18.38 1.15
C SER A 122 4.88 19.20 -0.04
N ARG A 123 6.03 19.87 0.11
CA ARG A 123 6.71 20.59 -0.98
C ARG A 123 7.08 19.71 -2.17
N TYR A 124 7.27 18.42 -1.92
CA TYR A 124 7.70 17.46 -2.92
C TYR A 124 6.62 16.41 -3.21
N ILE A 125 6.70 15.82 -4.39
CA ILE A 125 6.02 14.58 -4.76
C ILE A 125 7.04 13.45 -4.77
N ILE A 126 6.65 12.34 -4.17
CA ILE A 126 7.43 11.10 -4.18
C ILE A 126 6.76 10.16 -5.19
N GLU A 127 7.49 9.84 -6.25
CA GLU A 127 7.12 8.82 -7.21
C GLU A 127 7.80 7.51 -6.82
N ILE A 128 7.05 6.43 -6.79
CA ILE A 128 7.54 5.09 -6.43
C ILE A 128 7.59 4.25 -7.71
N GLY A 129 8.80 3.96 -8.19
CA GLY A 129 9.03 3.05 -9.31
C GLY A 129 9.39 1.63 -8.84
N PRO A 130 8.92 0.57 -9.50
CA PRO A 130 9.25 -0.80 -9.12
C PRO A 130 10.73 -1.12 -9.38
N VAL A 131 11.32 -1.98 -8.55
CA VAL A 131 12.55 -2.71 -8.88
C VAL A 131 12.15 -4.17 -9.09
N PRO A 132 12.21 -4.68 -10.33
CA PRO A 132 11.81 -6.06 -10.64
C PRO A 132 12.58 -7.08 -9.81
N ASP A 133 11.93 -8.22 -9.53
CA ASP A 133 12.55 -9.39 -8.91
C ASP A 133 13.18 -9.13 -7.52
N THR A 134 12.60 -8.20 -6.75
CA THR A 134 13.07 -7.88 -5.39
C THR A 134 12.06 -8.21 -4.29
N ALA A 135 10.93 -8.83 -4.66
CA ALA A 135 9.91 -9.25 -3.71
C ALA A 135 10.49 -10.25 -2.71
N ALA A 136 10.22 -10.04 -1.44
CA ALA A 136 10.63 -10.88 -0.33
C ALA A 136 9.45 -11.13 0.60
N LEU A 137 9.36 -12.38 1.06
CA LEU A 137 8.31 -12.86 1.96
C LEU A 137 8.83 -12.92 3.39
N VAL A 138 8.05 -12.38 4.32
CA VAL A 138 8.30 -12.49 5.75
C VAL A 138 7.07 -13.13 6.41
N PRO A 139 7.21 -14.29 7.05
CA PRO A 139 6.10 -14.91 7.77
C PRO A 139 5.61 -14.00 8.90
N VAL A 140 4.30 -13.83 9.01
CA VAL A 140 3.65 -13.05 10.07
C VAL A 140 2.47 -13.81 10.66
N GLU A 141 2.09 -13.45 11.88
CA GLU A 141 0.99 -14.11 12.60
C GLU A 141 -0.39 -13.79 11.99
N GLY A 142 -0.49 -12.71 11.21
CA GLY A 142 -1.75 -12.25 10.66
C GLY A 142 -1.67 -10.95 9.87
N VAL A 143 -2.83 -10.51 9.40
CA VAL A 143 -3.03 -9.23 8.71
C VAL A 143 -3.49 -8.20 9.72
N ARG A 144 -2.88 -7.02 9.69
CA ARG A 144 -3.15 -5.90 10.60
C ARG A 144 -3.09 -6.19 12.10
N LEU A 145 -2.44 -7.28 12.49
CA LEU A 145 -2.06 -7.49 13.88
C LEU A 145 -0.92 -6.52 14.24
N PRO A 146 -0.88 -5.98 15.47
CA PRO A 146 0.24 -5.16 15.93
C PRO A 146 1.49 -6.03 15.98
N SER A 147 2.32 -5.96 14.93
CA SER A 147 3.69 -6.45 15.02
C SER A 147 4.55 -5.30 15.53
N ALA A 148 5.42 -5.58 16.50
CA ALA A 148 6.33 -4.59 17.09
C ALA A 148 7.23 -3.86 16.07
N GLU A 149 7.26 -4.33 14.81
CA GLU A 149 8.07 -3.78 13.72
C GLU A 149 7.27 -2.93 12.70
N ARG A 150 5.93 -3.05 12.62
CA ARG A 150 5.11 -2.29 11.63
C ARG A 150 4.77 -0.87 12.04
N ASP A 151 4.74 -0.59 13.34
CA ASP A 151 4.49 0.75 13.87
C ASP A 151 5.72 1.68 13.80
N ALA A 152 6.79 1.24 13.13
CA ALA A 152 7.68 2.18 12.49
C ALA A 152 6.89 2.85 11.34
N ALA A 153 6.04 3.81 11.72
CA ALA A 153 5.49 4.79 10.82
C ALA A 153 6.56 5.12 9.80
N LEU A 154 6.22 5.05 8.50
CA LEU A 154 6.97 5.77 7.47
C LEU A 154 7.35 7.08 8.14
N PRO A 155 8.66 7.36 8.38
CA PRO A 155 9.00 8.54 9.14
C PRO A 155 8.30 9.66 8.40
N ALA A 156 7.29 10.26 9.06
CA ALA A 156 6.73 11.52 8.62
C ALA A 156 7.99 12.35 8.47
N ALA A 157 8.37 12.60 7.22
CA ALA A 157 9.68 13.12 6.94
C ALA A 157 9.70 14.48 7.61
N ALA A 158 10.22 14.52 8.84
CA ALA A 158 10.67 15.75 9.44
C ALA A 158 11.64 16.25 8.39
N GLU A 159 11.25 17.31 7.69
CA GLU A 159 12.03 17.87 6.61
C GLU A 159 13.38 18.24 7.22
N GLN A 160 14.36 17.34 7.07
CA GLN A 160 15.71 17.63 7.46
C GLN A 160 16.18 18.75 6.54
N PRO A 161 16.90 19.74 7.07
CA PRO A 161 17.34 20.90 6.29
C PRO A 161 18.29 20.54 5.14
N ASP A 162 18.85 19.32 5.14
CA ASP A 162 19.61 18.77 4.03
C ASP A 162 18.65 18.07 3.05
N GLU A 163 18.56 18.64 1.84
CA GLU A 163 17.75 18.14 0.74
C GLU A 163 18.13 16.67 0.43
N PRO A 164 17.27 15.67 0.71
CA PRO A 164 17.61 14.27 0.44
C PRO A 164 17.84 14.05 -1.05
N PRO A 165 18.66 13.05 -1.43
CA PRO A 165 19.01 12.80 -2.81
C PRO A 165 17.74 12.62 -3.66
N PRO A 166 17.72 13.15 -4.89
CA PRO A 166 16.52 13.18 -5.75
C PRO A 166 15.99 11.77 -6.09
N GLN A 167 16.82 10.75 -5.90
CA GLN A 167 16.47 9.36 -6.09
C GLN A 167 17.12 8.50 -5.00
N ARG A 168 16.36 7.60 -4.39
CA ARG A 168 16.89 6.57 -3.48
C ARG A 168 16.22 5.22 -3.70
N ARG A 169 16.97 4.15 -3.43
CA ARG A 169 16.41 2.79 -3.32
C ARG A 169 15.94 2.59 -1.88
N ALA A 170 14.71 2.11 -1.71
CA ALA A 170 14.12 1.83 -0.42
C ALA A 170 13.41 0.48 -0.46
N ARG A 171 13.20 -0.15 0.69
CA ARG A 171 12.32 -1.32 0.82
C ARG A 171 10.95 -0.84 1.27
N SER A 172 9.92 -1.28 0.57
CA SER A 172 8.53 -0.87 0.77
C SER A 172 7.64 -2.10 0.96
N PHE A 173 6.63 -1.96 1.81
CA PHE A 173 5.61 -2.97 2.04
C PHE A 173 4.56 -2.92 0.92
N ALA A 174 4.20 -4.08 0.37
CA ALA A 174 3.32 -4.17 -0.79
C ALA A 174 1.94 -4.78 -0.47
N GLY A 175 1.86 -5.65 0.53
CA GLY A 175 0.64 -6.40 0.84
C GLY A 175 0.95 -7.75 1.49
N TRP A 176 0.00 -8.66 1.42
CA TRP A 176 0.13 -10.00 1.99
C TRP A 176 -0.19 -11.09 0.97
N LEU A 177 0.47 -12.23 1.14
CA LEU A 177 0.03 -13.51 0.58
C LEU A 177 -0.54 -14.36 1.71
N VAL A 178 -1.74 -14.89 1.48
CA VAL A 178 -2.48 -15.66 2.48
C VAL A 178 -2.80 -17.02 1.90
N ASP A 179 -2.34 -18.07 2.56
CA ASP A 179 -2.67 -19.44 2.19
C ASP A 179 -3.94 -19.87 2.92
N VAL A 180 -4.97 -20.25 2.18
CA VAL A 180 -6.28 -20.64 2.72
C VAL A 180 -6.54 -22.12 2.42
N GLU A 181 -6.91 -22.87 3.46
CA GLU A 181 -7.51 -24.18 3.34
C GLU A 181 -8.99 -24.02 3.04
N GLU A 182 -9.37 -24.13 1.77
CA GLU A 182 -10.77 -24.02 1.37
C GLU A 182 -11.58 -25.19 1.91
N VAL A 183 -12.68 -24.86 2.60
CA VAL A 183 -13.71 -25.85 2.92
C VAL A 183 -14.51 -26.12 1.66
N SER A 184 -14.48 -27.36 1.17
CA SER A 184 -15.33 -27.80 0.07
C SER A 184 -16.79 -27.74 0.55
N GLY A 185 -17.54 -26.76 0.04
CA GLY A 185 -18.99 -26.67 0.19
C GLY A 185 -19.72 -27.67 -0.69
#